data_AF-A0AA91ZSD6-F1
#
_entry.id   AF-A0AA91ZSD6-F1
#
_cell.length_a   1.000
_cell.length_b   1.000
_cell.length_c   1.000
_cell.angle_alpha   90.00
_cell.angle_beta   90.00
_cell.angle_gamma   90.00
#
_symmetry.space_group_name_H-M   'P 1'
#
loop_
_entity.id
_entity.type
_entity.pdbx_description
1 polymer ?
#
loop_
_entity_poly.entity_id
_entity_poly.type
_entity_poly.pdbx_seq_one_letter_code
_entity_poly.pdbx_strand_id
1 'polypeptide(L)' 'MYNINVMRNDVKAKLGNNEKITREDVTAAMQVAQGSQHTDDKVLYANVKRAYKAQREHSEE' A
#
# COMPACT_ATOMS: atom_id res chain seq x y z
N MET A 1 12.75 12.66 -7.73
CA MET A 1 12.53 11.21 -7.46
C MET A 1 11.85 11.10 -6.12
N TYR A 2 10.63 10.54 -6.05
CA TYR A 2 10.02 10.20 -4.76
C TYR A 2 10.84 9.07 -4.12
N ASN A 3 11.21 9.24 -2.86
CA ASN A 3 12.06 8.28 -2.16
C ASN A 3 11.23 7.04 -1.82
N ILE A 4 11.61 5.87 -2.35
CA ILE A 4 10.93 4.58 -2.17
C ILE A 4 10.73 4.27 -0.67
N ASN A 5 11.67 4.69 0.18
CA ASN A 5 11.58 4.53 1.63
C ASN A 5 10.46 5.38 2.28
N VAL A 6 10.21 6.59 1.77
CA VAL A 6 9.12 7.45 2.25
C VAL A 6 7.77 6.85 1.85
N MET A 7 7.65 6.40 0.59
CA MET A 7 6.46 5.70 0.10
C MET A 7 6.15 4.43 0.92
N ARG A 8 7.18 3.64 1.25
CA ARG A 8 7.02 2.44 2.11
C ARG A 8 6.47 2.81 3.49
N ASN A 9 7.04 3.83 4.14
CA ASN A 9 6.63 4.24 5.48
C ASN A 9 5.21 4.81 5.50
N ASP A 10 4.87 5.67 4.54
CA ASP A 10 3.53 6.27 4.45
C ASP A 10 2.46 5.20 4.25
N VAL A 11 2.69 4.27 3.32
CA VAL A 11 1.76 3.17 3.04
C VAL A 11 1.61 2.25 4.25
N LYS A 12 2.71 1.95 4.95
CA LYS A 12 2.70 1.12 6.16
C LYS A 12 1.97 1.82 7.32
N ALA A 13 2.16 3.12 7.50
CA ALA A 13 1.48 3.92 8.51
C ALA A 13 -0.03 3.96 8.26
N LYS A 14 -0.45 4.27 7.03
CA LYS A 14 -1.87 4.28 6.64
C LYS A 14 -2.54 2.94 6.86
N LEU A 15 -1.87 1.85 6.49
CA LEU A 15 -2.37 0.50 6.71
C LEU A 15 -2.50 0.17 8.21
N GLY A 16 -1.55 0.60 9.04
CA GLY A 16 -1.58 0.39 10.49
C GLY A 16 -2.64 1.25 11.22
N ASN A 17 -2.91 2.44 10.68
CA ASN A 17 -3.87 3.39 11.25
C ASN A 17 -5.31 3.19 10.75
N ASN A 18 -5.56 2.17 9.91
CA ASN A 18 -6.84 1.99 9.19
C ASN A 18 -7.27 3.25 8.41
N GLU A 19 -6.31 4.05 7.95
CA GLU A 19 -6.61 5.22 7.14
C GLU A 19 -7.11 4.80 5.75
N LYS A 20 -7.77 5.75 5.07
CA LYS A 20 -8.23 5.52 3.70
C LYS A 20 -7.04 5.23 2.80
N ILE A 21 -7.01 4.03 2.24
CA ILE A 21 -6.04 3.61 1.24
C ILE A 21 -6.56 4.10 -0.11
N THR A 22 -5.72 4.83 -0.84
CA THR A 22 -6.08 5.29 -2.18
C THR A 22 -5.44 4.41 -3.26
N ARG A 23 -5.86 4.61 -4.51
CA ARG A 23 -5.23 3.98 -5.68
C ARG A 23 -3.74 4.35 -5.79
N GLU A 24 -3.37 5.55 -5.33
CA GLU A 24 -1.98 6.03 -5.33
C GLU A 24 -1.15 5.23 -4.32
N ASP A 25 -1.70 4.94 -3.14
CA ASP A 25 -1.03 4.11 -2.13
C ASP A 25 -0.78 2.69 -2.64
N VAL A 26 -1.73 2.10 -3.36
CA VAL A 26 -1.56 0.79 -4.03
C VAL A 26 -0.46 0.84 -5.08
N THR A 27 -0.40 1.92 -5.85
CA THR A 27 0.61 2.12 -6.91
C THR A 27 2.00 2.32 -6.31
N ALA A 28 2.10 3.10 -5.24
CA ALA A 28 3.33 3.30 -4.47
C ALA A 28 3.84 1.98 -3.90
N ALA A 29 2.96 1.20 -3.26
CA ALA A 29 3.30 -0.12 -2.72
C ALA A 29 3.77 -1.10 -3.83
N MET A 30 3.15 -1.03 -5.01
CA MET A 30 3.56 -1.82 -6.17
C MET A 30 4.96 -1.45 -6.65
N GLN A 31 5.27 -0.16 -6.74
CA GLN A 31 6.60 0.32 -7.14
C GLN A 31 7.67 -0.11 -6.12
N VAL A 32 7.38 -0.02 -4.83
CA VAL A 32 8.27 -0.51 -3.75
C VAL A 32 8.50 -2.02 -3.90
N ALA A 33 7.44 -2.81 -4.12
CA ALA A 33 7.54 -4.26 -4.27
C ALA A 33 8.27 -4.71 -5.55
N GLN A 34 8.16 -3.95 -6.64
CA GLN A 34 8.86 -4.23 -7.91
C GLN A 34 10.33 -3.83 -7.86
N GLY A 35 10.65 -2.70 -7.21
CA GLY A 35 12.02 -2.21 -7.06
C GLY A 35 12.82 -2.92 -5.97
N SER A 36 12.17 -3.73 -5.12
CA SER A 36 12.79 -4.39 -3.98
C SER A 36 12.94 -5.90 -4.18
N GLN A 37 14.06 -6.45 -3.70
CA GLN A 37 14.26 -7.89 -3.60
C GLN A 37 13.68 -8.48 -2.30
N HIS A 38 13.24 -7.63 -1.36
CA HIS A 38 12.75 -8.08 -0.06
C HIS A 38 11.31 -8.60 -0.14
N THR A 39 11.08 -9.78 0.43
CA THR A 39 9.76 -10.41 0.50
C THR A 39 8.75 -9.54 1.26
N ASP A 40 9.20 -8.82 2.29
CA ASP A 40 8.34 -7.96 3.11
C ASP A 40 7.65 -6.86 2.30
N ASP A 41 8.30 -6.34 1.26
CA ASP A 41 7.70 -5.32 0.39
C ASP A 41 6.60 -5.90 -0.50
N LYS A 42 6.77 -7.14 -0.95
CA LYS A 42 5.74 -7.86 -1.70
C LYS A 42 4.53 -8.15 -0.81
N VAL A 43 4.78 -8.50 0.45
CA VAL A 43 3.71 -8.68 1.46
C VAL A 43 3.01 -7.35 1.74
N LEU A 44 3.75 -6.25 1.87
CA LEU A 44 3.18 -4.91 2.04
C LEU A 44 2.24 -4.56 0.89
N TYR A 45 2.66 -4.75 -0.37
CA TYR A 45 1.80 -4.55 -1.53
C TYR A 45 0.52 -5.39 -1.48
N ALA A 46 0.62 -6.68 -1.15
CA ALA A 46 -0.54 -7.56 -1.04
C ALA A 46 -1.55 -7.07 0.03
N ASN A 47 -1.06 -6.64 1.19
CA ASN A 47 -1.89 -6.12 2.27
C ASN A 47 -2.59 -4.81 1.89
N VAL A 48 -1.87 -3.90 1.25
CA VAL A 48 -2.40 -2.60 0.80
C VAL A 48 -3.46 -2.78 -0.27
N LYS A 49 -3.22 -3.68 -1.23
CA LYS A 49 -4.20 -4.05 -2.25
C LYS A 49 -5.47 -4.66 -1.63
N ARG A 50 -5.32 -5.52 -0.61
CA ARG A 50 -6.45 -6.11 0.10
C ARG A 50 -7.25 -5.06 0.87
N ALA A 51 -6.57 -4.16 1.58
CA ALA A 51 -7.21 -3.06 2.31
C ALA A 51 -7.97 -2.13 1.36
N TYR A 52 -7.37 -1.77 0.21
CA TYR A 52 -8.04 -0.96 -0.81
C TYR A 52 -9.31 -1.63 -1.36
N LYS A 53 -9.27 -2.94 -1.63
CA LYS A 53 -10.44 -3.69 -2.10
C LYS A 53 -11.53 -3.73 -1.03
N ALA A 54 -11.17 -4.03 0.21
CA ALA A 54 -12.11 -4.06 1.34
C ALA A 54 -12.79 -2.70 1.55
N GLN A 55 -12.05 -1.58 1.44
CA GLN A 55 -12.61 -0.24 1.55
C GLN A 55 -13.58 0.10 0.41
N ARG A 56 -13.29 -0.37 -0.82
CA ARG A 56 -14.20 -0.20 -1.95
C ARG A 56 -15.48 -1.01 -1.81
N GLU A 57 -15.37 -2.27 -1.39
CA GLU A 57 -16.52 -3.13 -1.13
C GLU A 57 -17.43 -2.55 -0.03
N HIS A 58 -16.83 -1.91 0.99
CA HIS A 58 -17.58 -1.23 2.06
C HIS A 58 -18.17 0.14 1.68
N SER A 59 -17.74 0.74 0.56
CA SER A 59 -18.24 2.05 0.11
C SER A 59 -19.38 1.93 -0.91
N GLU A 60 -19.72 0.71 -1.33
CA GLU A 60 -20.81 0.41 -2.28
C GLU A 60 -22.10 -0.07 -1.58
N GLU A 61 -22.21 0.12 -0.26
CA GLU A 61 -23.38 -0.24 0.58
C GLU A 61 -24.17 1.00 1.05
#